data_AF-A0A101N3W9-F1
#
_entry.id   AF-A0A101N3W9-F1
#
_cell.length_a   1.000
_cell.length_b   1.000
_cell.length_c   1.000
_cell.angle_alpha   90.00
_cell.angle_beta   90.00
_cell.angle_gamma   90.00
#
_symmetry.space_group_name_H-M   'P 1'
#
loop_
_entity.id
_entity.type
_entity.pdbx_description
1 polymer ?
#
loop_
_entity_poly.entity_id
_entity_poly.type
_entity_poly.pdbx_seq_one_letter_code
_entity_poly.pdbx_strand_id
1 'polypeptide(L)'
;MRPNDDARFGWFSTQQIDARQLVFALRQLISAEDLEQFALKEIGIDQAVRDALTEARQRFENALPGIKEMRDGLMHFEEWARGLGRGPQKKQRDDGVLPRDVARHFWGFGFNPTAGTVSFGPYIISIDTAERAAHEFAHAIYMAAHEVDKRNTAELRAKTIAALTVGGIQSGVPDAGFKVSPGDDLSIWVSLDRTPGVEELVYIGLATRIVEALASADLRLVSNIDTADQAAVVRLARGECLYVAADTVEADESEPDGSIEPITLAQFQRTVDLAVEKLREADRCAEIGAFEAACVLVGAAVESALIAQVCVFQSEVRAANLWRKHRKRKTGPEEETPLLKWTLEDLIQVAVRMKWLPTSGEAGSATEPAERLVGEVGDAVRFIQEVRNFVAHPGKYVRSEYWPTIGRAEYDVVYGVARAVLDHLHEAIEKLGSCT
;
A
#
# COMPACT_ATOMS: atom_id res chain seq x y z
N MET A 1 -13.45 17.01 12.42
CA MET A 1 -14.84 16.72 12.01
C MET A 1 -15.58 18.02 11.73
N ARG A 2 -16.31 18.14 10.59
CA ARG A 2 -17.13 19.33 10.29
C ARG A 2 -18.53 19.17 10.91
N PRO A 3 -19.07 20.13 11.68
CA PRO A 3 -20.30 19.94 12.45
C PRO A 3 -21.61 19.82 11.65
N ASN A 4 -21.63 20.10 10.34
CA ASN A 4 -22.86 20.43 9.61
C ASN A 4 -23.35 19.37 8.60
N ASP A 5 -22.65 18.25 8.41
CA ASP A 5 -23.05 17.28 7.37
C ASP A 5 -24.16 16.29 7.82
N ASP A 6 -24.42 16.16 9.12
CA ASP A 6 -25.27 15.12 9.72
C ASP A 6 -26.79 15.43 9.73
N ALA A 7 -27.22 16.62 9.32
CA ALA A 7 -28.64 16.99 9.34
C ALA A 7 -29.52 16.25 8.30
N ARG A 8 -28.91 15.47 7.40
CA ARG A 8 -29.60 14.82 6.26
C ARG A 8 -30.30 13.51 6.63
N PHE A 9 -29.88 12.82 7.69
CA PHE A 9 -30.49 11.57 8.15
C PHE A 9 -30.82 11.66 9.65
N GLY A 10 -32.02 12.13 10.00
CA GLY A 10 -32.40 12.46 11.39
C GLY A 10 -32.35 11.33 12.43
N TRP A 11 -31.94 10.12 12.05
CA TRP A 11 -31.79 8.96 12.94
C TRP A 11 -30.41 8.28 12.86
N PHE A 12 -29.52 8.73 11.96
CA PHE A 12 -28.20 8.12 11.74
C PHE A 12 -27.12 9.20 11.63
N SER A 13 -26.13 9.16 12.54
CA SER A 13 -25.00 10.08 12.56
C SER A 13 -23.78 9.39 11.96
N THR A 14 -23.16 10.00 10.95
CA THR A 14 -21.90 9.55 10.34
C THR A 14 -20.79 9.43 11.39
N GLN A 15 -20.83 10.27 12.43
CA GLN A 15 -19.89 10.24 13.55
C GLN A 15 -19.94 8.93 14.34
N GLN A 16 -21.05 8.18 14.30
CA GLN A 16 -21.13 6.84 14.91
C GLN A 16 -20.30 5.81 14.13
N ILE A 17 -20.23 5.93 12.80
CA ILE A 17 -19.37 5.08 11.98
C ILE A 17 -17.92 5.40 12.29
N ASP A 18 -17.56 6.69 12.28
CA ASP A 18 -16.20 7.15 12.54
C ASP A 18 -15.72 6.70 13.94
N ALA A 19 -16.59 6.80 14.95
CA ALA A 19 -16.29 6.33 16.29
C ALA A 19 -15.99 4.82 16.35
N ARG A 20 -16.67 4.00 15.53
CA ARG A 20 -16.35 2.56 15.43
C ARG A 20 -15.00 2.35 14.77
N GLN A 21 -14.75 3.03 13.66
CA GLN A 21 -13.47 2.94 12.93
C GLN A 21 -12.30 3.40 13.81
N LEU A 22 -12.49 4.41 14.64
CA LEU A 22 -11.51 4.84 15.62
C LEU A 22 -11.11 3.70 16.57
N VAL A 23 -12.07 2.95 17.12
CA VAL A 23 -11.78 1.80 18.00
C VAL A 23 -10.95 0.74 17.28
N PHE A 24 -11.24 0.47 16.01
CA PHE A 24 -10.46 -0.44 15.18
C PHE A 24 -9.03 0.06 14.93
N ALA A 25 -8.87 1.33 14.55
CA ALA A 25 -7.58 1.95 14.29
C ALA A 25 -6.69 1.96 15.56
N LEU A 26 -7.26 2.30 16.72
CA LEU A 26 -6.54 2.26 18.00
C LEU A 26 -6.04 0.85 18.33
N ARG A 27 -6.81 -0.20 18.01
CA ARG A 27 -6.36 -1.59 18.20
C ARG A 27 -5.29 -2.02 17.20
N GLN A 28 -5.29 -1.46 15.98
CA GLN A 28 -4.25 -1.73 14.99
C GLN A 28 -2.88 -1.25 15.46
N LEU A 29 -2.79 -0.14 16.23
CA LEU A 29 -1.52 0.30 16.83
C LEU A 29 -0.93 -0.75 17.77
N ILE A 30 -1.76 -1.41 18.60
CA ILE A 30 -1.30 -2.50 19.47
C ILE A 30 -0.77 -3.68 18.62
N SER A 31 -1.42 -4.00 17.49
CA SER A 31 -0.92 -5.07 16.61
C SER A 31 0.39 -4.67 15.91
N ALA A 32 0.55 -3.40 15.53
CA ALA A 32 1.80 -2.89 14.98
C ALA A 32 2.94 -2.99 16.01
N GLU A 33 2.67 -2.69 17.28
CA GLU A 33 3.63 -2.89 18.36
C GLU A 33 3.98 -4.37 18.59
N ASP A 34 3.00 -5.30 18.55
CA ASP A 34 3.26 -6.73 18.66
C ASP A 34 4.23 -7.21 17.56
N LEU A 35 4.05 -6.72 16.32
CA LEU A 35 4.93 -7.01 15.18
C LEU A 35 6.33 -6.41 15.39
N GLU A 36 6.39 -5.17 15.84
CA GLU A 36 7.67 -4.48 16.11
C GLU A 36 8.46 -5.18 17.21
N GLN A 37 7.82 -5.58 18.32
CA GLN A 37 8.47 -6.36 19.38
C GLN A 37 9.07 -7.67 18.88
N PHE A 38 8.37 -8.34 17.96
CA PHE A 38 8.87 -9.56 17.33
C PHE A 38 10.13 -9.27 16.51
N ALA A 39 10.09 -8.25 15.64
CA ALA A 39 11.22 -7.84 14.81
C ALA A 39 12.44 -7.41 15.66
N LEU A 40 12.23 -6.56 16.68
CA LEU A 40 13.28 -6.13 17.61
C LEU A 40 13.97 -7.32 18.29
N LYS A 41 13.18 -8.33 18.69
CA LYS A 41 13.70 -9.55 19.33
C LYS A 41 14.47 -10.42 18.34
N GLU A 42 13.94 -10.63 17.15
CA GLU A 42 14.56 -11.48 16.11
C GLU A 42 15.92 -10.93 15.67
N ILE A 43 15.99 -9.63 15.46
CA ILE A 43 17.22 -8.94 15.04
C ILE A 43 18.17 -8.77 16.24
N GLY A 44 17.66 -8.86 17.47
CA GLY A 44 18.46 -8.74 18.70
C GLY A 44 18.82 -7.28 19.01
N ILE A 45 17.87 -6.37 18.84
CA ILE A 45 17.97 -4.98 19.32
C ILE A 45 17.98 -4.95 20.85
N ASP A 46 18.57 -3.90 21.42
CA ASP A 46 18.73 -3.72 22.87
C ASP A 46 17.40 -3.89 23.62
N GLN A 47 17.47 -4.60 24.76
CA GLN A 47 16.32 -4.85 25.62
C GLN A 47 15.69 -3.54 26.15
N ALA A 48 16.48 -2.47 26.34
CA ALA A 48 15.98 -1.17 26.77
C ALA A 48 14.99 -0.54 25.77
N VAL A 49 15.18 -0.74 24.46
CA VAL A 49 14.25 -0.26 23.43
C VAL A 49 12.91 -1.01 23.53
N ARG A 50 12.99 -2.33 23.72
CA ARG A 50 11.81 -3.21 23.86
C ARG A 50 11.04 -2.92 25.15
N ASP A 51 11.74 -2.64 26.24
CA ASP A 51 11.16 -2.23 27.51
C ASP A 51 10.46 -0.86 27.39
N ALA A 52 11.09 0.11 26.73
CA ALA A 52 10.49 1.42 26.49
C ALA A 52 9.20 1.33 25.63
N LEU A 53 9.21 0.48 24.60
CA LEU A 53 8.03 0.22 23.77
C LEU A 53 6.90 -0.49 24.57
N THR A 54 7.26 -1.44 25.43
CA THR A 54 6.32 -2.11 26.35
C THR A 54 5.70 -1.11 27.32
N GLU A 55 6.50 -0.19 27.89
CA GLU A 55 6.01 0.87 28.77
C GLU A 55 5.06 1.83 28.02
N ALA A 56 5.38 2.18 26.77
CA ALA A 56 4.52 3.00 25.93
C ALA A 56 3.16 2.32 25.67
N ARG A 57 3.16 1.01 25.37
CA ARG A 57 1.92 0.22 25.27
C ARG A 57 1.12 0.26 26.57
N GLN A 58 1.76 0.07 27.71
CA GLN A 58 1.07 0.11 29.00
C GLN A 58 0.43 1.47 29.28
N ARG A 59 1.13 2.58 28.96
CA ARG A 59 0.56 3.94 29.05
C ARG A 59 -0.63 4.12 28.11
N PHE A 60 -0.53 3.63 26.88
CA PHE A 60 -1.63 3.66 25.91
C PHE A 60 -2.87 2.91 26.39
N GLU A 61 -2.71 1.68 26.86
CA GLU A 61 -3.82 0.87 27.38
C GLU A 61 -4.43 1.47 28.65
N ASN A 62 -3.60 2.05 29.54
CA ASN A 62 -4.08 2.75 30.73
C ASN A 62 -4.89 4.02 30.39
N ALA A 63 -4.51 4.74 29.32
CA ALA A 63 -5.22 5.91 28.85
C ALA A 63 -6.57 5.56 28.20
N LEU A 64 -6.72 4.31 27.72
CA LEU A 64 -7.87 3.83 26.97
C LEU A 64 -8.46 2.56 27.60
N PRO A 65 -9.01 2.66 28.81
CA PRO A 65 -9.47 1.50 29.57
C PRO A 65 -10.56 0.76 28.79
N GLY A 66 -10.31 -0.53 28.55
CA GLY A 66 -11.25 -1.41 27.87
C GLY A 66 -11.18 -1.39 26.35
N ILE A 67 -10.21 -0.70 25.73
CA ILE A 67 -10.14 -0.57 24.26
C ILE A 67 -10.13 -1.94 23.53
N LYS A 68 -9.50 -2.94 24.15
CA LYS A 68 -9.48 -4.32 23.63
C LYS A 68 -10.89 -4.93 23.65
N GLU A 69 -11.58 -4.82 24.77
CA GLU A 69 -12.95 -5.30 24.95
C GLU A 69 -13.95 -4.56 24.05
N MET A 70 -13.76 -3.25 23.84
CA MET A 70 -14.56 -2.47 22.88
C MET A 70 -14.42 -3.04 21.47
N ARG A 71 -13.19 -3.31 21.01
CA ARG A 71 -12.94 -3.88 19.67
C ARG A 71 -13.46 -5.30 19.54
N ASP A 72 -13.19 -6.16 20.53
CA ASP A 72 -13.64 -7.56 20.49
C ASP A 72 -15.17 -7.64 20.49
N GLY A 73 -15.84 -6.77 21.25
CA GLY A 73 -17.28 -6.64 21.23
C GLY A 73 -17.86 -6.07 19.93
N LEU A 74 -17.13 -5.20 19.22
CA LEU A 74 -17.53 -4.74 17.88
C LEU A 74 -17.34 -5.83 16.80
N MET A 75 -16.27 -6.63 16.88
CA MET A 75 -15.98 -7.70 15.92
C MET A 75 -16.85 -8.94 16.10
N HIS A 76 -17.02 -9.36 17.35
CA HIS A 76 -17.69 -10.60 17.72
C HIS A 76 -19.02 -10.31 18.41
N PHE A 77 -19.75 -9.30 17.94
CA PHE A 77 -20.90 -8.72 18.62
C PHE A 77 -21.93 -9.76 19.09
N GLU A 78 -22.30 -10.73 18.25
CA GLU A 78 -23.30 -11.74 18.61
C GLU A 78 -22.85 -12.62 19.78
N GLU A 79 -21.60 -13.12 19.73
CA GLU A 79 -21.03 -13.93 20.80
C GLU A 79 -20.82 -13.10 22.07
N TRP A 80 -20.25 -11.91 21.90
CA TRP A 80 -19.96 -10.97 22.98
C TRP A 80 -21.23 -10.58 23.75
N ALA A 81 -22.26 -10.12 23.04
CA ALA A 81 -23.54 -9.72 23.66
C ALA A 81 -24.22 -10.90 24.36
N ARG A 82 -24.00 -12.14 23.92
CA ARG A 82 -24.54 -13.34 24.59
C ARG A 82 -23.72 -13.75 25.82
N GLY A 83 -22.62 -13.09 26.16
CA GLY A 83 -21.72 -13.55 27.21
C GLY A 83 -20.91 -14.79 26.81
N LEU A 84 -20.72 -15.03 25.52
CA LEU A 84 -19.88 -16.10 24.98
C LEU A 84 -18.46 -15.58 24.68
N GLY A 85 -17.55 -16.46 24.27
CA GLY A 85 -16.19 -16.10 23.87
C GLY A 85 -15.19 -16.01 25.04
N ARG A 86 -14.44 -14.90 25.12
CA ARG A 86 -13.49 -14.60 26.20
C ARG A 86 -13.72 -13.16 26.65
N GLY A 87 -13.57 -12.88 27.95
CA GLY A 87 -13.69 -11.52 28.50
C GLY A 87 -14.62 -11.39 29.70
N PRO A 88 -14.86 -10.16 30.18
CA PRO A 88 -15.66 -9.90 31.38
C PRO A 88 -17.14 -10.26 31.23
N GLN A 89 -17.68 -10.20 30.01
CA GLN A 89 -19.03 -10.66 29.68
C GLN A 89 -19.21 -12.17 29.87
N LYS A 90 -18.19 -12.96 29.51
CA LYS A 90 -18.19 -14.40 29.77
C LYS A 90 -18.08 -14.67 31.27
N LYS A 91 -17.21 -13.96 31.97
CA LYS A 91 -17.08 -14.09 33.42
C LYS A 91 -18.41 -13.86 34.13
N GLN A 92 -19.14 -12.79 33.77
CA GLN A 92 -20.49 -12.56 34.33
C GLN A 92 -21.46 -13.72 34.03
N ARG A 93 -21.41 -14.29 32.83
CA ARG A 93 -22.23 -15.45 32.47
C ARG A 93 -21.86 -16.69 33.30
N ASP A 94 -20.56 -16.95 33.48
CA ASP A 94 -20.05 -18.06 34.28
C ASP A 94 -20.41 -17.88 35.78
N ASP A 95 -20.49 -16.63 36.24
CA ASP A 95 -20.96 -16.25 37.58
C ASP A 95 -22.50 -16.33 37.73
N GLY A 96 -23.21 -16.82 36.70
CA GLY A 96 -24.65 -17.07 36.73
C GLY A 96 -25.54 -15.88 36.35
N VAL A 97 -24.97 -14.76 35.87
CA VAL A 97 -25.78 -13.64 35.36
C VAL A 97 -26.55 -14.08 34.12
N LEU A 98 -27.85 -13.74 34.07
CA LEU A 98 -28.71 -14.13 32.96
C LEU A 98 -28.18 -13.54 31.64
N PRO A 99 -28.19 -14.29 30.52
CA PRO A 99 -27.68 -13.79 29.23
C PRO A 99 -28.28 -12.47 28.77
N ARG A 100 -29.56 -12.21 29.10
CA ARG A 100 -30.23 -10.94 28.81
C ARG A 100 -29.59 -9.76 29.54
N ASP A 101 -29.18 -9.95 30.79
CA ASP A 101 -28.59 -8.88 31.59
C ASP A 101 -27.13 -8.65 31.20
N VAL A 102 -26.39 -9.71 30.84
CA VAL A 102 -25.07 -9.59 30.20
C VAL A 102 -25.18 -8.80 28.90
N ALA A 103 -26.14 -9.16 28.02
CA ALA A 103 -26.38 -8.43 26.78
C ALA A 103 -26.67 -6.95 27.04
N ARG A 104 -27.60 -6.65 27.95
CA ARG A 104 -27.93 -5.26 28.31
C ARG A 104 -26.70 -4.47 28.76
N HIS A 105 -25.78 -5.10 29.48
CA HIS A 105 -24.59 -4.46 30.01
C HIS A 105 -23.50 -4.23 28.93
N PHE A 106 -23.36 -5.12 27.96
CA PHE A 106 -22.23 -5.12 27.01
C PHE A 106 -22.59 -4.82 25.54
N TRP A 107 -23.87 -4.67 25.19
CA TRP A 107 -24.29 -4.48 23.79
C TRP A 107 -24.24 -3.03 23.27
N GLY A 108 -24.25 -2.04 24.15
CA GLY A 108 -24.54 -0.66 23.76
C GLY A 108 -23.31 0.03 23.23
N PHE A 109 -23.32 0.45 21.96
CA PHE A 109 -22.30 1.34 21.39
C PHE A 109 -22.87 2.75 21.20
N GLY A 110 -22.10 3.78 21.51
CA GLY A 110 -22.52 5.15 21.22
C GLY A 110 -21.42 6.18 21.31
N PHE A 111 -21.40 7.09 20.33
CA PHE A 111 -20.67 8.35 20.36
C PHE A 111 -21.54 9.47 20.98
N ASN A 112 -20.98 10.21 21.93
CA ASN A 112 -21.55 11.43 22.50
C ASN A 112 -20.74 12.64 21.98
N PRO A 113 -21.26 13.41 21.01
CA PRO A 113 -20.53 14.52 20.42
C PRO A 113 -20.32 15.69 21.39
N THR A 114 -21.25 15.91 22.32
CA THR A 114 -21.14 16.99 23.32
C THR A 114 -20.00 16.72 24.31
N ALA A 115 -19.85 15.47 24.73
CA ALA A 115 -18.79 15.07 25.65
C ALA A 115 -17.48 14.69 24.93
N GLY A 116 -17.51 14.49 23.61
CA GLY A 116 -16.39 13.95 22.85
C GLY A 116 -15.98 12.56 23.36
N THR A 117 -16.96 11.67 23.60
CA THR A 117 -16.69 10.33 24.14
C THR A 117 -17.29 9.22 23.31
N VAL A 118 -16.59 8.10 23.19
CA VAL A 118 -17.10 6.83 22.64
C VAL A 118 -17.35 5.88 23.80
N SER A 119 -18.50 5.22 23.78
CA SER A 119 -18.87 4.21 24.76
C SER A 119 -19.17 2.87 24.08
N PHE A 120 -18.80 1.77 24.76
CA PHE A 120 -19.23 0.43 24.42
C PHE A 120 -19.44 -0.38 25.71
N GLY A 121 -20.69 -0.71 26.02
CA GLY A 121 -21.05 -1.34 27.29
C GLY A 121 -20.58 -0.50 28.49
N PRO A 122 -19.78 -1.06 29.42
CA PRO A 122 -19.25 -0.31 30.56
C PRO A 122 -18.03 0.57 30.24
N TYR A 123 -17.49 0.49 29.02
CA TYR A 123 -16.27 1.21 28.63
C TYR A 123 -16.60 2.56 28.04
N ILE A 124 -15.85 3.58 28.44
CA ILE A 124 -15.97 4.96 27.93
C ILE A 124 -14.56 5.50 27.70
N ILE A 125 -14.30 5.99 26.49
CA ILE A 125 -13.05 6.66 26.13
C ILE A 125 -13.35 8.08 25.63
N SER A 126 -12.46 9.02 25.99
CA SER A 126 -12.47 10.39 25.48
C SER A 126 -11.70 10.44 24.15
N ILE A 127 -12.26 11.11 23.13
CA ILE A 127 -11.61 11.29 21.82
C ILE A 127 -10.27 12.01 21.96
N ASP A 128 -10.23 13.14 22.68
CA ASP A 128 -8.99 13.89 22.88
C ASP A 128 -7.92 13.06 23.61
N THR A 129 -8.33 12.17 24.52
CA THR A 129 -7.42 11.26 25.21
C THR A 129 -6.92 10.17 24.28
N ALA A 130 -7.79 9.61 23.44
CA ALA A 130 -7.43 8.63 22.41
C ALA A 130 -6.45 9.20 21.38
N GLU A 131 -6.67 10.43 20.92
CA GLU A 131 -5.78 11.10 19.97
C GLU A 131 -4.37 11.29 20.54
N ARG A 132 -4.26 11.86 21.74
CA ARG A 132 -2.95 12.05 22.41
C ARG A 132 -2.24 10.72 22.65
N ALA A 133 -2.95 9.74 23.22
CA ALA A 133 -2.38 8.43 23.50
C ALA A 133 -1.92 7.72 22.21
N ALA A 134 -2.72 7.79 21.14
CA ALA A 134 -2.36 7.23 19.84
C ALA A 134 -1.12 7.89 19.24
N HIS A 135 -1.01 9.22 19.32
CA HIS A 135 0.16 9.95 18.82
C HIS A 135 1.44 9.55 19.58
N GLU A 136 1.39 9.55 20.92
CA GLU A 136 2.51 9.15 21.77
C GLU A 136 2.93 7.69 21.50
N PHE A 137 1.96 6.79 21.34
CA PHE A 137 2.23 5.38 21.11
C PHE A 137 2.77 5.11 19.69
N ALA A 138 2.19 5.75 18.67
CA ALA A 138 2.69 5.67 17.29
C ALA A 138 4.12 6.21 17.17
N HIS A 139 4.44 7.30 17.87
CA HIS A 139 5.79 7.82 17.95
C HIS A 139 6.76 6.82 18.63
N ALA A 140 6.34 6.14 19.70
CA ALA A 140 7.15 5.10 20.34
C ALA A 140 7.43 3.90 19.41
N ILE A 141 6.42 3.44 18.65
CA ILE A 141 6.58 2.39 17.63
C ILE A 141 7.58 2.85 16.56
N TYR A 142 7.43 4.08 16.05
CA TYR A 142 8.35 4.67 15.08
C TYR A 142 9.79 4.73 15.60
N MET A 143 10.00 5.20 16.84
CA MET A 143 11.33 5.27 17.43
C MET A 143 11.96 3.89 17.60
N ALA A 144 11.17 2.86 17.90
CA ALA A 144 11.67 1.50 17.99
C ALA A 144 12.09 0.95 16.61
N ALA A 145 11.24 1.13 15.58
CA ALA A 145 11.57 0.78 14.20
C ALA A 145 12.81 1.53 13.70
N HIS A 146 12.97 2.80 14.10
CA HIS A 146 14.15 3.59 13.76
C HIS A 146 15.46 3.01 14.33
N GLU A 147 15.43 2.33 15.48
CA GLU A 147 16.61 1.62 16.00
C GLU A 147 16.95 0.38 15.17
N VAL A 148 15.95 -0.30 14.60
CA VAL A 148 16.16 -1.36 13.60
C VAL A 148 16.86 -0.79 12.37
N ASP A 149 16.36 0.34 11.85
CA ASP A 149 16.94 1.00 10.69
C ASP A 149 18.40 1.41 10.94
N LYS A 150 18.71 2.03 12.10
CA LYS A 150 20.10 2.36 12.48
C LYS A 150 21.02 1.15 12.45
N ARG A 151 20.56 0.02 12.97
CA ARG A 151 21.35 -1.21 12.96
C ARG A 151 21.55 -1.72 11.53
N ASN A 152 20.49 -1.81 10.74
CA ASN A 152 20.56 -2.22 9.34
C ASN A 152 21.52 -1.34 8.54
N THR A 153 21.48 -0.03 8.77
CA THR A 153 22.41 0.96 8.20
C THR A 153 23.85 0.72 8.64
N ALA A 154 24.08 0.44 9.92
CA ALA A 154 25.41 0.12 10.42
C ALA A 154 25.98 -1.18 9.82
N GLU A 155 25.14 -2.23 9.70
CA GLU A 155 25.48 -3.50 9.07
C GLU A 155 25.76 -3.33 7.56
N LEU A 156 24.91 -2.58 6.86
CA LEU A 156 25.12 -2.25 5.44
C LEU A 156 26.41 -1.48 5.24
N ARG A 157 26.71 -0.49 6.11
CA ARG A 157 27.97 0.25 6.08
C ARG A 157 29.17 -0.66 6.27
N ALA A 158 29.11 -1.56 7.26
CA ALA A 158 30.17 -2.52 7.50
C ALA A 158 30.39 -3.43 6.29
N LYS A 159 29.30 -3.93 5.69
CA LYS A 159 29.33 -4.73 4.46
C LYS A 159 29.93 -3.97 3.29
N THR A 160 29.55 -2.70 3.08
CA THR A 160 30.15 -1.83 2.06
C THR A 160 31.66 -1.68 2.26
N ILE A 161 32.11 -1.33 3.47
CA ILE A 161 33.55 -1.16 3.76
C ILE A 161 34.31 -2.46 3.53
N ALA A 162 33.75 -3.60 3.95
CA ALA A 162 34.36 -4.92 3.72
C ALA A 162 34.48 -5.23 2.23
N ALA A 163 33.42 -5.01 1.44
CA ALA A 163 33.42 -5.22 -0.02
C ALA A 163 34.50 -4.39 -0.72
N LEU A 164 34.60 -3.11 -0.37
CA LEU A 164 35.63 -2.21 -0.92
C LEU A 164 37.04 -2.67 -0.51
N THR A 165 37.23 -3.11 0.72
CA THR A 165 38.52 -3.62 1.21
C THR A 165 38.96 -4.87 0.44
N VAL A 166 38.04 -5.81 0.18
CA VAL A 166 38.29 -7.00 -0.65
C VAL A 166 38.66 -6.61 -2.09
N GLY A 167 38.04 -5.55 -2.63
CA GLY A 167 38.41 -4.94 -3.92
C GLY A 167 39.73 -4.14 -3.92
N GLY A 168 40.48 -4.16 -2.81
CA GLY A 168 41.73 -3.42 -2.65
C GLY A 168 41.54 -1.90 -2.59
N ILE A 169 40.39 -1.44 -2.09
CA ILE A 169 40.03 -0.03 -1.94
C ILE A 169 39.89 0.26 -0.43
N GLN A 170 40.90 0.89 0.17
CA GLN A 170 40.94 1.16 1.62
C GLN A 170 40.15 2.42 1.98
N SER A 171 39.07 2.28 2.77
CA SER A 171 38.27 3.42 3.24
C SER A 171 38.82 4.00 4.53
N GLY A 172 38.75 5.33 4.69
CA GLY A 172 39.13 6.02 5.93
C GLY A 172 40.62 6.36 6.07
N VAL A 173 41.43 6.12 5.03
CA VAL A 173 42.79 6.66 4.96
C VAL A 173 42.71 8.11 4.49
N PRO A 174 43.31 9.07 5.22
CA PRO A 174 43.51 10.43 4.69
C PRO A 174 44.13 10.33 3.29
N ASP A 175 43.57 11.04 2.32
CA ASP A 175 44.00 11.04 0.90
C ASP A 175 43.58 9.84 0.04
N ALA A 176 42.70 8.95 0.52
CA ALA A 176 42.17 7.86 -0.31
C ALA A 176 41.32 8.33 -1.52
N GLY A 177 40.90 9.59 -1.54
CA GLY A 177 40.09 10.17 -2.62
C GLY A 177 38.63 9.69 -2.66
N PHE A 178 38.20 8.91 -1.66
CA PHE A 178 36.80 8.47 -1.53
C PHE A 178 36.37 8.35 -0.07
N LYS A 179 35.05 8.44 0.17
CA LYS A 179 34.43 8.37 1.49
C LYS A 179 33.16 7.50 1.48
N VAL A 180 33.00 6.71 2.54
CA VAL A 180 31.75 6.00 2.87
C VAL A 180 31.19 6.59 4.17
N SER A 181 30.01 7.21 4.08
CA SER A 181 29.37 7.87 5.23
C SER A 181 27.90 7.52 5.38
N PRO A 182 27.39 7.35 6.60
CA PRO A 182 25.95 7.34 6.84
C PRO A 182 25.39 8.75 6.58
N GLY A 183 24.22 8.82 5.96
CA GLY A 183 23.43 10.05 5.85
C GLY A 183 22.47 10.19 7.02
N ASP A 184 21.91 11.39 7.20
CA ASP A 184 20.87 11.66 8.21
C ASP A 184 19.57 10.89 7.91
N ASP A 185 19.40 10.45 6.66
CA ASP A 185 18.31 9.61 6.17
C ASP A 185 18.56 8.10 6.38
N LEU A 186 19.61 7.73 7.12
CA LEU A 186 20.06 6.35 7.34
C LEU A 186 20.49 5.62 6.06
N SER A 187 20.64 6.31 4.93
CA SER A 187 21.26 5.74 3.74
C SER A 187 22.78 5.69 3.88
N ILE A 188 23.42 4.73 3.22
CA ILE A 188 24.89 4.67 3.15
C ILE A 188 25.35 5.32 1.86
N TRP A 189 26.11 6.40 1.98
CA TRP A 189 26.56 7.22 0.87
C TRP A 189 28.03 6.94 0.53
N VAL A 190 28.32 6.90 -0.77
CA VAL A 190 29.66 6.82 -1.36
C VAL A 190 29.90 8.10 -2.18
N SER A 191 31.05 8.72 -1.97
CA SER A 191 31.48 9.94 -2.69
C SER A 191 32.96 9.88 -3.01
N LEU A 192 33.38 10.60 -4.07
CA LEU A 192 34.78 10.82 -4.43
C LEU A 192 35.16 12.27 -4.16
N ASP A 193 36.26 12.48 -3.43
CA ASP A 193 36.82 13.80 -3.21
C ASP A 193 37.66 14.19 -4.43
N ARG A 194 37.21 15.22 -5.17
CA ARG A 194 37.91 15.67 -6.37
C ARG A 194 39.00 16.67 -6.01
N THR A 195 40.24 16.22 -6.11
CA THR A 195 41.43 17.08 -6.09
C THR A 195 41.59 17.79 -7.44
N PRO A 196 41.69 19.15 -7.45
CA PRO A 196 41.97 19.90 -8.66
C PRO A 196 43.26 19.45 -9.34
N GLY A 197 43.25 19.37 -10.67
CA GLY A 197 44.42 19.00 -11.48
C GLY A 197 44.65 17.49 -11.66
N VAL A 198 43.86 16.64 -11.01
CA VAL A 198 43.85 15.19 -11.29
C VAL A 198 42.97 14.91 -12.51
N GLU A 199 43.47 14.10 -13.44
CA GLU A 199 42.75 13.74 -14.67
C GLU A 199 41.45 12.98 -14.39
N GLU A 200 40.38 13.27 -15.15
CA GLU A 200 39.07 12.61 -15.00
C GLU A 200 39.14 11.08 -15.15
N LEU A 201 40.05 10.58 -15.99
CA LEU A 201 40.28 9.15 -16.19
C LEU A 201 40.69 8.42 -14.91
N VAL A 202 41.37 9.10 -13.99
CA VAL A 202 41.74 8.53 -12.67
C VAL A 202 40.49 8.28 -11.84
N TYR A 203 39.55 9.23 -11.81
CA TYR A 203 38.29 9.08 -11.08
C TYR A 203 37.37 8.04 -11.72
N ILE A 204 37.34 7.95 -13.05
CA ILE A 204 36.61 6.89 -13.76
C ILE A 204 37.17 5.51 -13.38
N GLY A 205 38.50 5.34 -13.39
CA GLY A 205 39.14 4.10 -12.97
C GLY A 205 38.82 3.70 -11.54
N LEU A 206 38.84 4.65 -10.60
CA LEU A 206 38.47 4.41 -9.20
C LEU A 206 36.98 4.08 -9.06
N ALA A 207 36.09 4.83 -9.71
CA ALA A 207 34.65 4.60 -9.68
C ALA A 207 34.27 3.23 -10.24
N THR A 208 34.91 2.79 -11.34
CA THR A 208 34.72 1.43 -11.90
C THR A 208 35.07 0.37 -10.86
N ARG A 209 36.25 0.46 -10.24
CA ARG A 209 36.66 -0.51 -9.22
C ARG A 209 35.72 -0.52 -8.01
N ILE A 210 35.21 0.64 -7.58
CA ILE A 210 34.21 0.75 -6.51
C ILE A 210 32.92 0.00 -6.90
N VAL A 211 32.38 0.27 -8.09
CA VAL A 211 31.14 -0.36 -8.56
C VAL A 211 31.30 -1.87 -8.70
N GLU A 212 32.41 -2.34 -9.25
CA GLU A 212 32.72 -3.78 -9.37
C GLU A 212 32.88 -4.45 -8.00
N ALA A 213 33.58 -3.81 -7.06
CA ALA A 213 33.76 -4.32 -5.71
C ALA A 213 32.41 -4.44 -4.97
N LEU A 214 31.54 -3.44 -5.08
CA LEU A 214 30.20 -3.48 -4.50
C LEU A 214 29.33 -4.55 -5.16
N ALA A 215 29.34 -4.64 -6.49
CA ALA A 215 28.56 -5.64 -7.23
C ALA A 215 28.95 -7.08 -6.85
N SER A 216 30.24 -7.36 -6.60
CA SER A 216 30.69 -8.68 -6.14
C SER A 216 30.22 -9.05 -4.73
N ALA A 217 29.68 -8.09 -3.97
CA ALA A 217 29.08 -8.28 -2.66
C ALA A 217 27.55 -8.13 -2.67
N ASP A 218 26.92 -8.20 -3.85
CA ASP A 218 25.48 -7.98 -4.07
C ASP A 218 25.01 -6.59 -3.58
N LEU A 219 25.84 -5.58 -3.80
CA LEU A 219 25.54 -4.18 -3.51
C LEU A 219 25.61 -3.36 -4.81
N ARG A 220 24.77 -2.33 -4.91
CA ARG A 220 24.79 -1.40 -6.04
C ARG A 220 24.75 0.04 -5.58
N LEU A 221 25.27 0.93 -6.42
CA LEU A 221 25.14 2.38 -6.24
C LEU A 221 23.91 2.87 -6.97
N VAL A 222 23.13 3.71 -6.29
CA VAL A 222 21.92 4.33 -6.80
C VAL A 222 22.02 5.83 -6.59
N SER A 223 21.50 6.60 -7.55
CA SER A 223 21.40 8.04 -7.41
C SER A 223 20.02 8.44 -6.92
N ASN A 224 19.96 9.53 -6.17
CA ASN A 224 18.72 10.19 -5.78
C ASN A 224 18.14 11.08 -6.90
N ILE A 225 18.94 11.42 -7.92
CA ILE A 225 18.50 12.18 -9.09
C ILE A 225 18.18 11.16 -10.18
N ASP A 226 16.88 10.90 -10.33
CA ASP A 226 16.27 9.91 -11.19
C ASP A 226 16.51 10.23 -12.67
N THR A 227 17.65 9.77 -13.17
CA THR A 227 17.96 9.76 -14.60
C THR A 227 18.48 8.38 -14.95
N ALA A 228 17.62 7.58 -15.57
CA ALA A 228 17.88 6.20 -15.96
C ALA A 228 19.07 6.03 -16.92
N ASP A 229 19.59 7.13 -17.48
CA ASP A 229 20.53 7.11 -18.60
C ASP A 229 22.02 7.16 -18.23
N GLN A 230 22.40 7.43 -16.97
CA GLN A 230 23.81 7.51 -16.60
C GLN A 230 24.25 6.37 -15.67
N ALA A 231 25.20 5.56 -16.16
CA ALA A 231 25.84 4.51 -15.37
C ALA A 231 26.49 5.09 -14.11
N ALA A 232 26.33 4.39 -12.97
CA ALA A 232 26.82 4.81 -11.65
C ALA A 232 28.31 5.22 -11.65
N VAL A 233 29.13 4.55 -12.46
CA VAL A 233 30.55 4.88 -12.66
C VAL A 233 30.76 6.33 -13.09
N VAL A 234 30.03 6.79 -14.11
CA VAL A 234 30.18 8.15 -14.67
C VAL A 234 29.76 9.20 -13.65
N ARG A 235 28.67 8.93 -12.94
CA ARG A 235 28.11 9.84 -11.93
C ARG A 235 29.05 10.01 -10.75
N LEU A 236 29.52 8.89 -10.20
CA LEU A 236 30.48 8.88 -9.11
C LEU A 236 31.80 9.57 -9.51
N ALA A 237 32.32 9.29 -10.71
CA ALA A 237 33.54 9.92 -11.22
C ALA A 237 33.41 11.46 -11.39
N ARG A 238 32.21 11.96 -11.63
CA ARG A 238 31.92 13.40 -11.71
C ARG A 238 31.85 14.08 -10.34
N GLY A 239 31.85 13.32 -9.26
CA GLY A 239 31.75 13.81 -7.89
C GLY A 239 30.33 13.77 -7.31
N GLU A 240 29.39 13.08 -7.97
CA GLU A 240 28.07 12.85 -7.39
C GLU A 240 28.16 11.90 -6.20
N CYS A 241 27.40 12.20 -5.15
CA CYS A 241 27.25 11.29 -4.02
C CYS A 241 26.13 10.29 -4.34
N LEU A 242 26.44 9.00 -4.30
CA LEU A 242 25.51 7.91 -4.60
C LEU A 242 25.27 7.09 -3.34
N TYR A 243 24.06 6.62 -3.12
CA TYR A 243 23.76 5.74 -1.99
C TYR A 243 23.90 4.28 -2.38
N VAL A 244 24.21 3.44 -1.40
CA VAL A 244 24.36 2.00 -1.54
C VAL A 244 23.02 1.34 -1.27
N ALA A 245 22.55 0.55 -2.22
CA ALA A 245 21.43 -0.35 -2.02
C ALA A 245 21.97 -1.79 -1.99
N ALA A 246 21.43 -2.61 -1.08
CA ALA A 246 21.57 -4.05 -1.22
C ALA A 246 20.71 -4.48 -2.41
N ASP A 247 21.23 -5.37 -3.24
CA ASP A 247 20.35 -6.18 -4.07
C ASP A 247 19.60 -7.09 -3.10
N THR A 248 18.42 -6.67 -2.68
CA THR A 248 17.49 -7.56 -2.00
C THR A 248 17.22 -8.67 -2.99
N VAL A 249 17.89 -9.80 -2.81
CA VAL A 249 17.40 -11.08 -3.30
C VAL A 249 16.04 -11.17 -2.62
N GLU A 250 14.96 -10.84 -3.35
CA GLU A 250 13.61 -11.06 -2.88
C GLU A 250 13.62 -12.44 -2.25
N ALA A 251 13.38 -12.50 -0.93
CA ALA A 251 13.42 -13.75 -0.20
C ALA A 251 12.56 -14.71 -1.00
N ASP A 252 13.13 -15.86 -1.35
CA ASP A 252 12.47 -16.90 -2.14
C ASP A 252 11.36 -17.49 -1.25
N GLU A 253 10.27 -16.73 -1.11
CA GLU A 253 8.95 -17.18 -0.72
C GLU A 253 8.55 -18.16 -1.81
N SER A 254 9.07 -19.37 -1.69
CA SER A 254 8.69 -20.52 -2.49
C SER A 254 7.24 -20.85 -2.13
N GLU A 255 6.32 -20.04 -2.68
CA GLU A 255 4.92 -20.37 -2.82
C GLU A 255 4.84 -21.76 -3.46
N PRO A 256 3.93 -22.62 -2.99
CA PRO A 256 3.78 -23.98 -3.48
C PRO A 256 3.65 -23.99 -5.02
N ASP A 257 4.43 -24.86 -5.66
CA ASP A 257 4.50 -25.17 -7.09
C ASP A 257 3.45 -24.45 -7.95
N GLY A 258 3.88 -23.31 -8.51
CA GLY A 258 3.07 -22.33 -9.24
C GLY A 258 2.57 -22.80 -10.61
N SER A 259 1.96 -23.98 -10.67
CA SER A 259 1.05 -24.27 -11.77
C SER A 259 -0.05 -23.21 -11.76
N ILE A 260 -0.16 -22.46 -12.86
CA ILE A 260 -1.16 -21.42 -13.01
C ILE A 260 -2.49 -22.14 -13.19
N GLU A 261 -3.18 -22.38 -12.07
CA GLU A 261 -4.50 -22.96 -12.12
C GLU A 261 -5.39 -22.01 -12.95
N PRO A 262 -6.07 -22.51 -14.00
CA PRO A 262 -7.02 -21.71 -14.74
C PRO A 262 -8.12 -21.23 -13.78
N ILE A 263 -8.60 -20.00 -14.00
CA ILE A 263 -9.71 -19.46 -13.22
C ILE A 263 -10.90 -20.40 -13.36
N THR A 264 -11.39 -20.89 -12.23
CA THR A 264 -12.55 -21.77 -12.18
C THR A 264 -13.81 -21.02 -12.58
N LEU A 265 -14.84 -21.73 -13.06
CA LEU A 265 -16.12 -21.13 -13.39
C LEU A 265 -16.74 -20.34 -12.21
N ALA A 266 -16.56 -20.84 -10.98
CA ALA A 266 -17.04 -20.17 -9.78
C ALA A 266 -16.28 -18.85 -9.51
N GLN A 267 -14.96 -18.82 -9.71
CA GLN A 267 -14.17 -17.60 -9.60
C GLN A 267 -14.54 -16.59 -10.69
N PHE A 268 -14.78 -17.05 -11.92
CA PHE A 268 -15.28 -16.20 -13.01
C PHE A 268 -16.63 -15.56 -12.65
N GLN A 269 -17.61 -16.37 -12.24
CA GLN A 269 -18.93 -15.88 -11.81
C GLN A 269 -18.80 -14.87 -10.66
N ARG A 270 -17.97 -15.18 -9.66
CA ARG A 270 -17.74 -14.25 -8.55
C ARG A 270 -17.11 -12.94 -9.00
N THR A 271 -16.25 -12.96 -10.02
CA THR A 271 -15.62 -11.76 -10.58
C THR A 271 -16.65 -10.87 -11.28
N VAL A 272 -17.57 -11.46 -12.04
CA VAL A 272 -18.70 -10.74 -12.66
C VAL A 272 -19.62 -10.14 -11.59
N ASP A 273 -19.97 -10.91 -10.57
CA ASP A 273 -20.79 -10.42 -9.45
C ASP A 273 -20.12 -9.25 -8.71
N LEU A 274 -18.80 -9.32 -8.51
CA LEU A 274 -18.02 -8.25 -7.90
C LEU A 274 -18.09 -6.97 -8.73
N ALA A 275 -17.99 -7.03 -10.07
CA ALA A 275 -18.12 -5.84 -10.91
C ALA A 275 -19.46 -5.11 -10.67
N VAL A 276 -20.56 -5.86 -10.63
CA VAL A 276 -21.91 -5.31 -10.39
C VAL A 276 -22.07 -4.81 -8.94
N GLU A 277 -21.59 -5.58 -7.96
CA GLU A 277 -21.65 -5.24 -6.55
C GLU A 277 -20.90 -3.93 -6.27
N LYS A 278 -19.71 -3.76 -6.86
CA LYS A 278 -18.86 -2.57 -6.66
C LYS A 278 -19.43 -1.32 -7.30
N LEU A 279 -20.09 -1.41 -8.47
CA LEU A 279 -20.81 -0.26 -9.03
C LEU A 279 -21.99 0.17 -8.15
N ARG A 280 -22.77 -0.79 -7.64
CA ARG A 280 -23.88 -0.48 -6.73
C ARG A 280 -23.40 0.15 -5.43
N GLU A 281 -22.28 -0.32 -4.89
CA GLU A 281 -21.67 0.29 -3.71
C GLU A 281 -21.12 1.69 -4.03
N ALA A 282 -20.54 1.90 -5.21
CA ALA A 282 -20.08 3.22 -5.63
C ALA A 282 -21.23 4.23 -5.66
N ASP A 283 -22.40 3.86 -6.20
CA ASP A 283 -23.60 4.70 -6.18
C ASP A 283 -24.04 5.03 -4.74
N ARG A 284 -24.06 4.04 -3.84
CA ARG A 284 -24.38 4.26 -2.42
C ARG A 284 -23.40 5.23 -1.75
N CYS A 285 -22.10 5.10 -2.05
CA CYS A 285 -21.09 6.03 -1.56
C CYS A 285 -21.32 7.45 -2.09
N ALA A 286 -21.64 7.59 -3.38
CA ALA A 286 -21.89 8.89 -3.99
C ALA A 286 -23.16 9.57 -3.46
N GLU A 287 -24.22 8.81 -3.15
CA GLU A 287 -25.47 9.32 -2.56
C GLU A 287 -25.24 10.01 -1.21
N ILE A 288 -24.28 9.54 -0.42
CA ILE A 288 -23.91 10.13 0.87
C ILE A 288 -22.76 11.15 0.77
N GLY A 289 -22.27 11.44 -0.44
CA GLY A 289 -21.19 12.38 -0.68
C GLY A 289 -19.77 11.84 -0.46
N ALA A 290 -19.60 10.52 -0.32
CA ALA A 290 -18.31 9.87 -0.18
C ALA A 290 -17.66 9.59 -1.55
N PHE A 291 -17.40 10.66 -2.32
CA PHE A 291 -16.99 10.56 -3.72
C PHE A 291 -15.62 9.89 -3.93
N GLU A 292 -14.65 10.10 -3.04
CA GLU A 292 -13.34 9.42 -3.12
C GLU A 292 -13.47 7.90 -3.03
N ALA A 293 -14.24 7.41 -2.05
CA ALA A 293 -14.55 5.99 -1.90
C ALA A 293 -15.34 5.46 -3.10
N ALA A 294 -16.31 6.24 -3.60
CA ALA A 294 -17.09 5.89 -4.78
C ALA A 294 -16.19 5.69 -6.01
N CYS A 295 -15.24 6.60 -6.27
CA CYS A 295 -14.29 6.48 -7.38
C CYS A 295 -13.38 5.25 -7.27
N VAL A 296 -12.91 4.90 -6.05
CA VAL A 296 -12.14 3.66 -5.83
C VAL A 296 -12.97 2.42 -6.18
N LEU A 297 -14.24 2.40 -5.77
CA LEU A 297 -15.16 1.30 -6.06
C LEU A 297 -15.49 1.18 -7.55
N VAL A 298 -15.65 2.30 -8.25
CA VAL A 298 -15.78 2.30 -9.72
C VAL A 298 -14.54 1.69 -10.38
N GLY A 299 -13.33 2.08 -9.95
CA GLY A 299 -12.08 1.49 -10.44
C GLY A 299 -12.01 -0.02 -10.20
N ALA A 300 -12.42 -0.50 -9.03
CA ALA A 300 -12.49 -1.92 -8.71
C ALA A 300 -13.53 -2.68 -9.55
N ALA A 301 -14.65 -2.04 -9.89
CA ALA A 301 -15.65 -2.63 -10.76
C ALA A 301 -15.14 -2.81 -12.19
N VAL A 302 -14.49 -1.79 -12.75
CA VAL A 302 -13.85 -1.85 -14.07
C VAL A 302 -12.75 -2.91 -14.11
N GLU A 303 -11.90 -2.97 -13.07
CA GLU A 303 -10.88 -4.01 -12.92
C GLU A 303 -11.50 -5.41 -12.95
N SER A 304 -12.57 -5.64 -12.18
CA SER A 304 -13.27 -6.92 -12.14
C SER A 304 -13.88 -7.29 -13.50
N ALA A 305 -14.53 -6.34 -14.18
CA ALA A 305 -15.11 -6.57 -15.50
C ALA A 305 -14.04 -6.92 -16.56
N LEU A 306 -12.90 -6.24 -16.53
CA LEU A 306 -11.80 -6.54 -17.44
C LEU A 306 -11.14 -7.89 -17.15
N ILE A 307 -11.00 -8.28 -15.88
CA ILE A 307 -10.55 -9.64 -15.52
C ILE A 307 -11.51 -10.68 -16.12
N ALA A 308 -12.81 -10.51 -15.92
CA ALA A 308 -13.82 -11.40 -16.48
C ALA A 308 -13.72 -11.47 -18.02
N GLN A 309 -13.54 -10.33 -18.69
CA GLN A 309 -13.32 -10.30 -20.14
C GLN A 309 -12.08 -11.11 -20.55
N VAL A 310 -10.95 -10.90 -19.89
CA VAL A 310 -9.71 -11.64 -20.20
C VAL A 310 -9.88 -13.14 -19.93
N CYS A 311 -10.67 -13.55 -18.93
CA CYS A 311 -11.02 -14.95 -18.73
C CYS A 311 -11.75 -15.55 -19.93
N VAL A 312 -12.76 -14.85 -20.47
CA VAL A 312 -13.56 -15.33 -21.61
C VAL A 312 -12.70 -15.47 -22.87
N PHE A 313 -11.78 -14.53 -23.09
CA PHE A 313 -10.94 -14.47 -24.28
C PHE A 313 -9.50 -14.94 -24.01
N GLN A 314 -9.30 -15.85 -23.05
CA GLN A 314 -7.96 -16.27 -22.62
C GLN A 314 -7.12 -16.82 -23.78
N SER A 315 -7.73 -17.62 -24.66
CA SER A 315 -7.05 -18.24 -25.80
C SER A 315 -6.60 -17.19 -26.82
N GLU A 316 -7.45 -16.21 -27.10
CA GLU A 316 -7.21 -15.11 -28.04
C GLU A 316 -6.16 -14.14 -27.52
N VAL A 317 -6.21 -13.79 -26.23
CA VAL A 317 -5.21 -12.95 -25.56
C VAL A 317 -3.83 -13.64 -25.61
N ARG A 318 -3.78 -14.95 -25.37
CA ARG A 318 -2.53 -15.74 -25.51
C ARG A 318 -2.06 -15.80 -26.96
N ALA A 319 -2.95 -16.05 -27.91
CA ALA A 319 -2.63 -16.10 -29.34
C ALA A 319 -2.09 -14.76 -29.87
N ALA A 320 -2.58 -13.64 -29.31
CA ALA A 320 -2.09 -12.29 -29.60
C ALA A 320 -0.76 -11.95 -28.88
N ASN A 321 -0.20 -12.88 -28.10
CA ASN A 321 0.99 -12.67 -27.26
C ASN A 321 0.84 -11.47 -26.31
N LEU A 322 -0.38 -11.27 -25.79
CA LEU A 322 -0.72 -10.23 -24.82
C LEU A 322 -0.83 -10.77 -23.39
N TRP A 323 -0.68 -12.07 -23.20
CA TRP A 323 -0.67 -12.65 -21.85
C TRP A 323 0.61 -12.23 -21.12
N ARG A 324 0.46 -11.52 -19.99
CA ARG A 324 1.59 -10.96 -19.24
C ARG A 324 2.53 -12.07 -18.78
N LYS A 325 3.81 -11.89 -19.09
CA LYS A 325 4.89 -12.72 -18.58
C LYS A 325 5.70 -11.91 -17.59
N HIS A 326 6.07 -12.54 -16.48
CA HIS A 326 7.01 -11.97 -15.52
C HIS A 326 8.28 -12.81 -15.56
N ARG A 327 9.41 -12.15 -15.32
CA ARG A 327 10.70 -12.82 -15.21
C ARG A 327 11.06 -12.82 -13.73
N LYS A 328 11.00 -13.98 -13.07
CA LYS A 328 11.39 -14.12 -11.66
C LYS A 328 12.83 -13.66 -11.40
N ARG A 329 13.72 -13.74 -12.41
CA ARG A 329 15.11 -13.27 -12.37
C ARG A 329 15.52 -12.68 -13.71
N LYS A 330 16.48 -11.76 -13.73
CA LYS A 330 17.02 -11.13 -14.97
C LYS A 330 17.46 -12.15 -16.04
N THR A 331 17.80 -13.36 -15.64
CA THR A 331 18.23 -14.48 -16.51
C THR A 331 17.29 -15.68 -16.49
N GLY A 332 16.22 -15.68 -15.68
CA GLY A 332 15.29 -16.80 -15.56
C GLY A 332 14.40 -16.99 -16.78
N PRO A 333 13.69 -18.13 -16.88
CA PRO A 333 12.63 -18.29 -17.87
C PRO A 333 11.52 -17.27 -17.62
N GLU A 334 10.86 -16.84 -18.69
CA GLU A 334 9.62 -16.07 -18.58
C GLU A 334 8.50 -17.00 -18.11
N GLU A 335 7.84 -16.62 -17.03
CA GLU A 335 6.68 -17.33 -16.51
C GLU A 335 5.43 -16.48 -16.74
N GLU A 336 4.32 -17.13 -17.13
CA GLU A 336 3.04 -16.43 -17.24
C GLU A 336 2.63 -15.88 -15.87
N THR A 337 2.13 -14.64 -15.83
CA THR A 337 1.64 -14.03 -14.60
C THR A 337 0.20 -14.49 -14.38
N PRO A 338 -0.17 -15.05 -13.21
CA PRO A 338 -1.56 -15.39 -12.91
C PRO A 338 -2.47 -14.19 -13.12
N LEU A 339 -3.63 -14.38 -13.76
CA LEU A 339 -4.51 -13.25 -14.14
C LEU A 339 -4.94 -12.40 -12.94
N LEU A 340 -5.15 -13.01 -11.77
CA LEU A 340 -5.52 -12.29 -10.54
C LEU A 340 -4.38 -11.42 -9.95
N LYS A 341 -3.14 -11.56 -10.46
CA LYS A 341 -2.00 -10.69 -10.11
C LYS A 341 -1.82 -9.54 -11.12
N TRP A 342 -2.68 -9.42 -12.14
CA TRP A 342 -2.62 -8.31 -13.09
C TRP A 342 -3.17 -7.04 -12.46
N THR A 343 -2.55 -5.92 -12.80
CA THR A 343 -3.01 -4.60 -12.38
C THR A 343 -4.12 -4.11 -13.30
N LEU A 344 -4.95 -3.16 -12.84
CA LEU A 344 -5.88 -2.43 -13.72
C LEU A 344 -5.19 -1.85 -14.97
N GLU A 345 -3.93 -1.42 -14.86
CA GLU A 345 -3.18 -0.95 -16.03
C GLU A 345 -2.98 -2.03 -17.08
N ASP A 346 -2.51 -3.21 -16.66
CA ASP A 346 -2.28 -4.35 -17.54
C ASP A 346 -3.57 -4.73 -18.27
N LEU A 347 -4.68 -4.75 -17.53
CA LEU A 347 -6.00 -5.08 -18.04
C LEU A 347 -6.50 -4.07 -19.07
N ILE A 348 -6.34 -2.76 -18.82
CA ILE A 348 -6.66 -1.70 -19.77
C ILE A 348 -5.82 -1.85 -21.04
N GLN A 349 -4.52 -2.08 -20.91
CA GLN A 349 -3.62 -2.24 -22.05
C GLN A 349 -4.04 -3.43 -22.94
N VAL A 350 -4.39 -4.57 -22.34
CA VAL A 350 -4.90 -5.72 -23.09
C VAL A 350 -6.22 -5.38 -23.79
N ALA A 351 -7.16 -4.74 -23.10
CA ALA A 351 -8.46 -4.40 -23.68
C ALA A 351 -8.35 -3.44 -24.89
N VAL A 352 -7.47 -2.44 -24.80
CA VAL A 352 -7.18 -1.54 -25.92
C VAL A 352 -6.52 -2.29 -27.08
N ARG A 353 -5.49 -3.11 -26.82
CA ARG A 353 -4.77 -3.86 -27.87
C ARG A 353 -5.64 -4.92 -28.54
N MET A 354 -6.57 -5.52 -27.80
CA MET A 354 -7.58 -6.43 -28.31
C MET A 354 -8.77 -5.72 -28.99
N LYS A 355 -8.76 -4.37 -29.02
CA LYS A 355 -9.82 -3.53 -29.58
C LYS A 355 -11.19 -3.76 -28.93
N TRP A 356 -11.20 -4.17 -27.66
CA TRP A 356 -12.42 -4.19 -26.84
C TRP A 356 -12.81 -2.78 -26.41
N LEU A 357 -11.83 -1.90 -26.24
CA LEU A 357 -12.05 -0.48 -25.95
C LEU A 357 -11.50 0.37 -27.11
N PRO A 358 -12.31 1.28 -27.69
CA PRO A 358 -11.85 2.17 -28.76
C PRO A 358 -10.86 3.23 -28.23
N THR A 359 -9.90 3.66 -29.06
CA THR A 359 -8.92 4.72 -28.75
C THR A 359 -8.80 5.70 -29.91
N SER A 360 -8.63 6.99 -29.65
CA SER A 360 -8.61 8.06 -30.67
C SER A 360 -7.31 8.13 -31.50
N GLY A 361 -6.25 7.37 -31.19
CA GLY A 361 -4.99 7.43 -31.93
C GLY A 361 -3.83 6.65 -31.28
N GLU A 362 -2.59 6.90 -31.75
CA GLU A 362 -1.38 6.31 -31.16
C GLU A 362 -1.26 6.73 -29.69
N ALA A 363 -1.49 5.76 -28.80
CA ALA A 363 -1.44 5.94 -27.36
C ALA A 363 -0.09 6.52 -26.93
N GLY A 364 -0.03 7.79 -26.49
CA GLY A 364 1.19 8.30 -25.87
C GLY A 364 1.40 9.81 -25.73
N SER A 365 0.60 10.69 -26.35
CA SER A 365 0.94 12.13 -26.36
C SER A 365 0.26 12.98 -25.28
N ALA A 366 -0.84 12.52 -24.67
CA ALA A 366 -1.56 13.29 -23.64
C ALA A 366 -0.85 13.22 -22.29
N THR A 367 -0.21 14.33 -21.90
CA THR A 367 0.48 14.47 -20.62
C THR A 367 -0.48 14.80 -19.48
N GLU A 368 -1.63 15.41 -19.77
CA GLU A 368 -2.60 15.79 -18.74
C GLU A 368 -3.78 14.79 -18.63
N PRO A 369 -4.20 14.41 -17.41
CA PRO A 369 -5.34 13.52 -17.16
C PRO A 369 -6.65 13.98 -17.84
N ALA A 370 -6.91 15.29 -17.85
CA ALA A 370 -8.14 15.86 -18.38
C ALA A 370 -8.23 15.77 -19.91
N GLU A 371 -7.09 15.80 -20.62
CA GLU A 371 -7.05 15.68 -22.08
C GLU A 371 -7.52 14.30 -22.54
N ARG A 372 -7.29 13.27 -21.71
CA ARG A 372 -7.70 11.89 -22.00
C ARG A 372 -9.21 11.68 -21.93
N LEU A 373 -9.94 12.55 -21.23
CA LEU A 373 -11.41 12.52 -21.18
C LEU A 373 -12.06 12.98 -22.49
N VAL A 374 -11.32 13.69 -23.34
CA VAL A 374 -11.79 14.15 -24.65
C VAL A 374 -11.64 13.06 -25.72
N GLY A 375 -10.87 12.01 -25.43
CA GLY A 375 -10.66 10.86 -26.32
C GLY A 375 -11.80 9.83 -26.30
N GLU A 376 -11.55 8.69 -26.95
CA GLU A 376 -12.46 7.54 -26.92
C GLU A 376 -12.41 6.84 -25.55
N VAL A 377 -13.31 5.88 -25.32
CA VAL A 377 -13.47 5.19 -24.02
C VAL A 377 -12.18 4.54 -23.50
N GLY A 378 -11.34 4.00 -24.39
CA GLY A 378 -10.04 3.41 -24.05
C GLY A 378 -8.98 4.43 -23.63
N ASP A 379 -9.13 5.70 -24.04
CA ASP A 379 -8.29 6.80 -23.53
C ASP A 379 -8.82 7.27 -22.17
N ALA A 380 -10.14 7.41 -22.07
CA ALA A 380 -10.82 7.87 -20.86
C ALA A 380 -10.70 6.91 -19.67
N VAL A 381 -10.62 5.58 -19.89
CA VAL A 381 -10.49 4.61 -18.78
C VAL A 381 -9.19 4.79 -17.98
N ARG A 382 -8.14 5.39 -18.57
CA ARG A 382 -6.92 5.75 -17.83
C ARG A 382 -7.17 6.81 -16.77
N PHE A 383 -8.15 7.69 -16.97
CA PHE A 383 -8.56 8.64 -15.94
C PHE A 383 -9.12 7.92 -14.70
N ILE A 384 -9.90 6.85 -14.88
CA ILE A 384 -10.39 6.02 -13.76
C ILE A 384 -9.20 5.43 -12.97
N GLN A 385 -8.20 4.91 -13.67
CA GLN A 385 -6.99 4.37 -13.05
C GLN A 385 -6.25 5.45 -12.23
N GLU A 386 -6.08 6.65 -12.79
CA GLU A 386 -5.40 7.76 -12.11
C GLU A 386 -6.16 8.23 -10.87
N VAL A 387 -7.48 8.41 -10.95
CA VAL A 387 -8.32 8.81 -9.81
C VAL A 387 -8.28 7.73 -8.72
N ARG A 388 -8.41 6.45 -9.07
CA ARG A 388 -8.29 5.34 -8.09
C ARG A 388 -6.93 5.36 -7.41
N ASN A 389 -5.85 5.47 -8.18
CA ASN A 389 -4.49 5.45 -7.65
C ASN A 389 -4.21 6.66 -6.77
N PHE A 390 -4.75 7.83 -7.11
CA PHE A 390 -4.64 9.03 -6.29
C PHE A 390 -5.25 8.80 -4.90
N VAL A 391 -6.47 8.27 -4.83
CA VAL A 391 -7.16 8.00 -3.56
C VAL A 391 -6.49 6.87 -2.77
N ALA A 392 -6.12 5.77 -3.44
CA ALA A 392 -5.58 4.58 -2.77
C ALA A 392 -4.09 4.70 -2.41
N HIS A 393 -3.33 5.53 -3.13
CA HIS A 393 -1.88 5.65 -3.00
C HIS A 393 -1.42 7.13 -2.95
N PRO A 394 -1.91 7.92 -1.98
CA PRO A 394 -1.67 9.37 -1.93
C PRO A 394 -0.17 9.72 -1.87
N GLY A 395 0.66 8.86 -1.27
CA GLY A 395 2.12 9.01 -1.21
C GLY A 395 2.79 9.20 -2.57
N LYS A 396 2.28 8.56 -3.63
CA LYS A 396 2.82 8.67 -5.00
C LYS A 396 2.58 10.06 -5.61
N TYR A 397 1.62 10.81 -5.06
CA TYR A 397 1.15 12.08 -5.59
C TYR A 397 1.50 13.29 -4.71
N VAL A 398 2.18 13.10 -3.58
CA VAL A 398 2.58 14.19 -2.66
C VAL A 398 3.41 15.29 -3.36
N ARG A 399 4.17 14.92 -4.40
CA ARG A 399 4.98 15.86 -5.19
C ARG A 399 4.27 16.42 -6.42
N SER A 400 3.05 15.98 -6.72
CA SER A 400 2.28 16.45 -7.85
C SER A 400 1.55 17.74 -7.46
N GLU A 401 1.89 18.86 -8.11
CA GLU A 401 1.36 20.19 -7.78
C GLU A 401 -0.14 20.37 -8.10
N TYR A 402 -0.78 19.40 -8.77
CA TYR A 402 -2.13 19.61 -9.29
C TYR A 402 -2.97 18.33 -9.29
N TRP A 403 -3.81 18.18 -8.26
CA TRP A 403 -4.97 17.28 -8.31
C TRP A 403 -6.20 17.99 -7.74
N PRO A 404 -7.34 17.96 -8.45
CA PRO A 404 -8.58 18.53 -7.96
C PRO A 404 -9.11 17.71 -6.77
N THR A 405 -9.84 18.39 -5.88
CA THR A 405 -10.67 17.70 -4.88
C THR A 405 -11.68 16.82 -5.61
N ILE A 406 -11.73 15.53 -5.28
CA ILE A 406 -12.68 14.60 -5.89
C ILE A 406 -14.07 14.88 -5.33
N GLY A 407 -14.91 15.49 -6.16
CA GLY A 407 -16.29 15.81 -5.86
C GLY A 407 -17.28 15.04 -6.73
N ARG A 408 -18.52 15.55 -6.75
CA ARG A 408 -19.62 14.94 -7.52
C ARG A 408 -19.34 14.90 -9.02
N ALA A 409 -18.75 15.96 -9.57
CA ALA A 409 -18.47 16.06 -10.99
C ALA A 409 -17.45 15.00 -11.45
N GLU A 410 -16.36 14.83 -10.67
CA GLU A 410 -15.34 13.82 -10.94
C GLU A 410 -15.91 12.41 -10.84
N TYR A 411 -16.76 12.15 -9.83
CA TYR A 411 -17.50 10.89 -9.72
C TYR A 411 -18.39 10.62 -10.93
N ASP A 412 -19.21 11.59 -11.35
CA ASP A 412 -20.12 11.41 -12.49
C ASP A 412 -19.36 11.09 -13.78
N VAL A 413 -18.18 11.72 -13.98
CA VAL A 413 -17.27 11.40 -15.10
C VAL A 413 -16.73 9.98 -14.99
N VAL A 414 -16.13 9.63 -13.84
CA VAL A 414 -15.55 8.28 -13.60
C VAL A 414 -16.60 7.19 -13.78
N TYR A 415 -17.80 7.40 -13.24
CA TYR A 415 -18.91 6.47 -13.36
C TYR A 415 -19.44 6.37 -14.80
N GLY A 416 -19.56 7.50 -15.50
CA GLY A 416 -19.94 7.53 -16.91
C GLY A 416 -18.97 6.75 -17.81
N VAL A 417 -17.67 6.94 -17.61
CA VAL A 417 -16.63 6.18 -18.34
C VAL A 417 -16.71 4.68 -18.00
N ALA A 418 -16.92 4.32 -16.74
CA ALA A 418 -17.05 2.92 -16.35
C ALA A 418 -18.24 2.22 -17.01
N ARG A 419 -19.37 2.91 -17.14
CA ARG A 419 -20.53 2.38 -17.88
C ARG A 419 -20.21 2.16 -19.36
N ALA A 420 -19.57 3.13 -20.01
CA ALA A 420 -19.16 3.00 -21.41
C ALA A 420 -18.18 1.84 -21.61
N VAL A 421 -17.25 1.61 -20.67
CA VAL A 421 -16.39 0.42 -20.67
C VAL A 421 -17.23 -0.85 -20.63
N LEU A 422 -18.15 -0.98 -19.67
CA LEU A 422 -19.00 -2.17 -19.55
C LEU A 422 -19.83 -2.44 -20.81
N ASP A 423 -20.39 -1.39 -21.42
CA ASP A 423 -21.18 -1.51 -22.64
C ASP A 423 -20.32 -2.06 -23.80
N HIS A 424 -19.09 -1.54 -23.99
CA HIS A 424 -18.17 -2.05 -25.01
C HIS A 424 -17.67 -3.48 -24.73
N LEU A 425 -17.41 -3.83 -23.47
CA LEU A 425 -17.04 -5.21 -23.11
C LEU A 425 -18.19 -6.18 -23.44
N HIS A 426 -19.44 -5.78 -23.16
CA HIS A 426 -20.62 -6.56 -23.50
C HIS A 426 -20.76 -6.74 -25.02
N GLU A 427 -20.64 -5.67 -25.82
CA GLU A 427 -20.66 -5.76 -27.28
C GLU A 427 -19.58 -6.70 -27.84
N ALA A 428 -18.38 -6.70 -27.24
CA ALA A 428 -17.31 -7.60 -27.63
C ALA A 428 -17.66 -9.08 -27.39
N ILE A 429 -18.36 -9.39 -26.29
CA ILE A 429 -18.88 -10.74 -26.01
C ILE A 429 -19.97 -11.12 -27.00
N GLU A 430 -20.92 -10.23 -27.30
CA GLU A 430 -22.02 -10.52 -28.24
C GLU A 430 -21.52 -10.82 -29.66
N LYS A 431 -20.48 -10.09 -30.10
CA LYS A 431 -19.83 -10.35 -31.40
C LYS A 431 -19.22 -11.75 -31.47
N LEU A 432 -18.66 -12.25 -30.36
CA LEU A 432 -18.13 -13.60 -30.30
C LEU A 432 -19.23 -14.65 -30.48
N GLY A 433 -20.35 -14.50 -29.76
CA GLY A 433 -21.49 -15.42 -29.85
C GLY A 433 -22.20 -15.42 -31.20
N SER A 434 -21.99 -14.39 -32.02
CA SER A 434 -22.53 -14.29 -33.39
C SER A 434 -21.63 -14.96 -34.45
N CYS A 435 -20.37 -15.27 -34.11
CA CYS A 435 -19.39 -15.87 -35.01
C CYS A 435 -19.22 -17.39 -34.85
N THR A 436 -19.84 -17.97 -33.80
CA THR A 436 -19.93 -19.42 -33.55
C THR A 436 -21.26 -19.96 -34.04
#